data_AF-Q8ZUA5-F1
#
_entry.id   AF-Q8ZUA5-F1
#
_cell.length_a   1.000
_cell.length_b   1.000
_cell.length_c   1.000
_cell.angle_alpha   90.00
_cell.angle_beta   90.00
_cell.angle_gamma   90.00
#
_symmetry.space_group_name_H-M   'P 1'
#
loop_
_entity.id
_entity.type
_entity.pdbx_description
1 polymer ?
#
loop_
_entity_poly.entity_id
_entity_poly.type
_entity_poly.pdbx_seq_one_letter_code
_entity_poly.pdbx_strand_id
1 'polypeptide(L)'
;MPVEVAKRLGLWPPRRAKLVSADTGGGEVDMVYLEAAVEIYLEGRRRIANALINPFIDEVLISDYLASELGIVILDPRRGLWRFVDEDMVRNSAEPQRWK
;
A
#
# COMPACT_ATOMS: atom_id res chain seq x y z
N MET A 1 0.47 -5.15 2.33
CA MET A 1 -0.12 -4.83 3.64
C MET A 1 0.14 -5.94 4.64
N PRO A 2 0.24 -5.64 5.94
CA PRO A 2 0.37 -6.63 7.01
C PRO A 2 -0.87 -7.53 7.12
N VAL A 3 -0.70 -8.74 7.64
CA VAL A 3 -1.80 -9.70 7.88
C VAL A 3 -2.86 -9.12 8.83
N GLU A 4 -2.44 -8.37 9.85
CA GLU A 4 -3.38 -7.79 10.82
C GLU A 4 -4.31 -6.74 10.19
N VAL A 5 -3.81 -5.94 9.25
CA VAL A 5 -4.64 -5.02 8.45
C VAL A 5 -5.65 -5.81 7.62
N ALA A 6 -5.19 -6.88 6.96
CA ALA A 6 -6.06 -7.73 6.15
C ALA A 6 -7.19 -8.38 6.97
N LYS A 7 -6.91 -8.82 8.21
CA LYS A 7 -7.96 -9.32 9.14
C LYS A 7 -9.00 -8.26 9.46
N ARG A 8 -8.58 -7.03 9.79
CA ARG A 8 -9.51 -5.93 10.11
C ARG A 8 -10.39 -5.53 8.93
N LEU A 9 -9.88 -5.70 7.70
CA LEU A 9 -10.63 -5.49 6.47
C LEU A 9 -11.47 -6.72 6.05
N GLY A 10 -11.45 -7.82 6.82
CA GLY A 10 -12.19 -9.04 6.48
C GLY A 10 -11.63 -9.81 5.28
N LEU A 11 -10.38 -9.53 4.88
CA LEU A 11 -9.69 -10.15 3.74
C LEU A 11 -8.88 -11.39 4.14
N TRP A 12 -8.75 -11.68 5.44
CA TRP A 12 -8.00 -12.81 5.97
C TRP A 12 -8.81 -13.67 6.96
N PRO A 13 -8.78 -15.01 6.85
CA PRO A 13 -8.14 -15.79 5.77
C PRO A 13 -8.92 -15.67 4.45
N PRO A 14 -8.24 -15.68 3.29
CA PRO A 14 -8.91 -15.56 2.01
C PRO A 14 -9.69 -16.83 1.67
N ARG A 15 -10.87 -16.70 1.04
CA ARG A 15 -11.64 -17.85 0.52
C ARG A 15 -10.98 -18.49 -0.70
N ARG A 16 -10.32 -17.67 -1.53
CA ARG A 16 -9.48 -18.06 -2.66
C ARG A 16 -8.29 -17.11 -2.70
N ALA A 17 -7.09 -17.65 -2.91
CA ALA A 17 -5.87 -16.87 -2.98
C ALA A 17 -5.11 -17.21 -4.26
N LYS A 18 -4.59 -16.18 -4.93
CA LYS A 18 -3.45 -16.35 -5.83
C LYS A 18 -2.20 -16.14 -4.98
N LEU A 19 -1.25 -17.06 -5.05
CA LEU A 19 0.07 -16.87 -4.44
C LEU A 19 0.97 -16.21 -5.47
N VAL A 20 1.74 -15.23 -5.02
CA VAL A 20 2.74 -14.53 -5.84
C VAL A 20 4.04 -14.53 -5.04
N SER A 21 5.10 -15.00 -5.66
CA SER A 21 6.46 -14.90 -5.15
C SER A 21 7.07 -13.60 -5.64
N ALA A 22 7.71 -12.85 -4.74
CA ALA A 22 8.41 -11.63 -5.10
C ALA A 22 9.81 -11.62 -4.47
N ASP A 23 10.79 -11.21 -5.27
CA ASP A 23 12.13 -10.92 -4.78
C ASP A 23 12.11 -9.67 -3.91
N THR A 24 12.54 -9.81 -2.66
CA THR A 24 12.69 -8.70 -1.73
C THR A 24 14.16 -8.53 -1.35
N GLY A 25 14.49 -7.42 -0.68
CA GLY A 25 15.84 -7.24 -0.12
C GLY A 25 16.25 -8.31 0.91
N GLY A 26 15.28 -9.07 1.46
CA GLY A 26 15.52 -10.18 2.39
C GLY A 26 15.46 -11.58 1.74
N GLY A 27 15.32 -11.66 0.42
CA GLY A 27 15.10 -12.91 -0.32
C GLY A 27 13.70 -13.01 -0.91
N GLU A 28 13.41 -14.16 -1.52
CA GLU A 28 12.10 -14.43 -2.12
C GLU A 28 11.04 -14.64 -1.04
N VAL A 29 9.87 -14.01 -1.23
CA VAL A 29 8.75 -14.08 -0.29
C VAL A 29 7.47 -14.41 -1.04
N ASP A 30 6.81 -15.48 -0.61
CA ASP A 30 5.46 -15.81 -1.05
C ASP A 30 4.42 -14.95 -0.33
N MET A 31 3.55 -14.31 -1.11
CA MET A 31 2.50 -13.42 -0.64
C MET A 31 1.14 -13.83 -1.19
N VAL A 32 0.08 -13.54 -0.44
CA VAL A 32 -1.28 -13.68 -0.94
C VAL A 32 -1.64 -12.45 -1.75
N TYR A 33 -2.02 -12.65 -3.01
CA TYR A 33 -2.52 -11.64 -3.92
C TYR A 33 -4.05 -11.70 -4.02
N LEU A 34 -4.68 -10.56 -3.77
CA LEU A 34 -6.12 -10.34 -3.95
C LEU A 34 -6.34 -9.21 -4.95
N GLU A 35 -7.15 -9.49 -5.96
CA GLU A 35 -7.45 -8.56 -7.05
C GLU A 35 -8.62 -7.65 -6.66
N ALA A 36 -8.50 -6.35 -6.97
CA ALA A 36 -9.53 -5.34 -6.72
C ALA A 36 -10.11 -5.39 -5.28
N ALA A 37 -9.26 -5.63 -4.29
CA ALA A 37 -9.67 -6.04 -2.95
C ALA A 37 -9.87 -4.88 -1.97
N VAL A 38 -9.28 -3.71 -2.25
CA VAL A 38 -9.35 -2.55 -1.36
C VAL A 38 -9.66 -1.28 -2.12
N GLU A 39 -10.55 -0.45 -1.56
CA GLU A 39 -10.74 0.93 -2.00
C GLU A 39 -9.86 1.84 -1.15
N ILE A 40 -9.02 2.64 -1.81
CA ILE A 40 -8.14 3.63 -1.20
C ILE A 40 -8.77 4.99 -1.37
N TYR A 41 -8.85 5.75 -0.27
CA TYR A 41 -9.29 7.14 -0.26
C TYR A 41 -8.15 8.05 0.20
N LEU A 42 -7.83 9.07 -0.60
CA LEU A 42 -6.82 10.07 -0.29
C LEU A 42 -7.33 11.44 -0.72
N GLU A 43 -7.74 12.27 0.24
CA GLU A 43 -8.17 13.67 0.02
C GLU A 43 -9.09 13.85 -1.20
N GLY A 44 -10.20 13.11 -1.24
CA GLY A 44 -11.17 13.20 -2.34
C GLY A 44 -10.88 12.29 -3.53
N ARG A 45 -9.67 11.72 -3.63
CA ARG A 45 -9.32 10.73 -4.67
C ARG A 45 -9.66 9.32 -4.20
N ARG A 46 -10.28 8.52 -5.09
CA ARG A 46 -10.59 7.11 -4.84
C ARG A 46 -9.96 6.22 -5.90
N ARG A 47 -9.33 5.12 -5.47
CA ARG A 47 -8.82 4.07 -6.36
C ARG A 47 -9.09 2.71 -5.77
N ILE A 48 -9.57 1.79 -6.61
CA ILE A 48 -9.61 0.37 -6.26
C ILE A 48 -8.23 -0.19 -6.58
N ALA A 49 -7.63 -0.89 -5.62
CA ALA A 49 -6.30 -1.44 -5.73
C ALA A 49 -6.28 -2.94 -5.42
N ASN A 50 -5.28 -3.61 -5.98
CA ASN A 50 -4.94 -4.97 -5.60
C ASN A 50 -4.24 -4.97 -4.24
N ALA A 51 -4.38 -6.06 -3.49
CA ALA A 51 -3.75 -6.23 -2.18
C ALA A 51 -2.76 -7.39 -2.21
N LEU A 52 -1.51 -7.10 -1.84
CA LEU A 52 -0.53 -8.11 -1.46
C LEU A 52 -0.49 -8.20 0.07
N ILE A 53 -0.81 -9.36 0.62
CA ILE A 53 -0.75 -9.62 2.06
C ILE A 53 0.59 -10.31 2.34
N ASN A 54 1.45 -9.61 3.10
CA ASN A 54 2.81 -10.06 3.41
C ASN A 54 2.94 -10.22 4.93
N PRO A 55 3.27 -11.42 5.44
CA PRO A 55 3.39 -11.67 6.88
C PRO A 55 4.67 -11.09 7.51
N PHE A 56 5.62 -10.61 6.72
CA PHE A 56 6.93 -10.14 7.18
C PHE A 56 7.06 -8.61 7.28
N ILE A 57 5.99 -7.87 6.98
CA ILE A 57 5.96 -6.41 7.11
C ILE A 57 4.98 -5.98 8.20
N ASP A 58 5.31 -4.91 8.91
CA ASP A 58 4.48 -4.32 9.97
C ASP A 58 3.78 -3.03 9.52
N GLU A 59 4.00 -2.54 8.30
CA GLU A 59 3.41 -1.30 7.79
C GLU A 59 2.69 -1.50 6.45
N VAL A 60 1.70 -0.65 6.16
CA VAL A 60 1.03 -0.64 4.85
C VAL A 60 1.93 0.11 3.86
N LEU A 61 2.26 -0.56 2.76
CA LEU A 61 3.03 0.00 1.65
C LEU A 61 2.12 0.15 0.42
N ILE A 62 2.38 1.19 -0.37
CA ILE A 62 1.81 1.37 -1.71
C ILE A 62 2.91 1.20 -2.75
N SER A 63 2.58 0.59 -3.89
CA SER A 63 3.46 0.55 -5.06
C SER A 63 3.58 1.92 -5.70
N ASP A 64 4.64 2.14 -6.47
CA ASP A 64 4.80 3.26 -7.40
C ASP A 64 3.62 3.38 -8.38
N TYR A 65 3.09 2.26 -8.90
CA TYR A 65 1.89 2.24 -9.76
C TYR A 65 0.69 2.91 -9.10
N LEU A 66 0.31 2.46 -7.90
CA LEU A 66 -0.78 3.05 -7.13
C LEU A 66 -0.50 4.53 -6.76
N ALA A 67 0.74 4.88 -6.40
CA ALA A 67 1.10 6.26 -6.12
C ALA A 67 0.89 7.17 -7.36
N SER A 68 1.27 6.70 -8.55
CA SER A 68 1.05 7.38 -9.83
C SER A 68 -0.44 7.52 -10.14
N GLU A 69 -1.23 6.47 -9.95
CA GLU A 69 -2.69 6.48 -10.17
C GLU A 69 -3.44 7.46 -9.24
N LEU A 70 -2.92 7.66 -8.03
CA LEU A 70 -3.39 8.67 -7.08
C LEU A 70 -2.88 10.08 -7.42
N GLY A 71 -1.94 10.20 -8.35
CA GLY A 71 -1.30 11.44 -8.76
C GLY A 71 -0.35 12.00 -7.71
N ILE A 72 0.30 11.14 -6.91
CA ILE A 72 1.28 11.55 -5.90
C ILE A 72 2.61 11.84 -6.59
N VAL A 73 3.18 13.02 -6.30
CA VAL A 73 4.54 13.40 -6.69
C VAL A 73 5.37 13.52 -5.41
N ILE A 74 6.41 12.69 -5.28
CA ILE A 74 7.36 12.74 -4.16
C ILE A 74 8.37 13.87 -4.44
N LEU A 75 8.49 14.80 -3.50
CA LEU A 75 9.37 15.97 -3.61
C LEU A 75 10.66 15.79 -2.80
N ASP A 76 10.55 15.32 -1.56
CA ASP A 76 11.67 15.04 -0.68
C ASP A 76 11.34 13.81 0.19
N PRO A 77 11.84 12.61 -0.15
CA PRO A 77 11.57 11.39 0.61
C PRO A 77 12.12 11.44 2.04
N ARG A 78 13.25 12.13 2.27
CA ARG A 78 13.89 12.18 3.59
C ARG A 78 13.07 13.00 4.58
N ARG A 79 12.41 14.05 4.07
CA ARG A 79 11.54 14.94 4.84
C ARG A 79 10.06 14.54 4.77
N GLY A 80 9.71 13.55 3.93
CA GLY A 80 8.33 13.14 3.70
C GLY A 80 7.50 14.18 2.94
N LEU A 81 8.11 14.97 2.06
CA LEU A 81 7.39 15.99 1.29
C LEU A 81 6.84 15.43 -0.02
N TRP A 82 5.57 15.71 -0.28
CA TRP A 82 4.88 15.29 -1.50
C TRP A 82 3.78 16.28 -1.87
N ARG A 83 3.25 16.18 -3.09
CA ARG A 83 2.08 16.95 -3.57
C ARG A 83 1.27 16.12 -4.55
N PHE A 84 0.06 16.57 -4.88
CA PHE A 84 -0.60 16.03 -6.06
C PHE A 84 -0.04 16.65 -7.34
N VAL A 85 -0.11 15.90 -8.44
CA VAL A 85 0.47 16.28 -9.74
C VAL A 85 -0.12 17.58 -10.33
N ASP A 86 -1.41 17.83 -10.06
CA ASP A 86 -2.26 18.89 -10.58
C ASP A 86 -2.40 20.12 -9.67
N GLU A 87 -1.60 20.21 -8.60
CA GLU A 87 -1.56 21.35 -7.69
C GLU A 87 -0.15 21.57 -7.10
N ASP A 88 0.05 22.74 -6.48
CA ASP A 88 1.33 23.15 -5.88
C ASP A 88 1.36 22.99 -4.35
N MET A 89 0.28 22.51 -3.73
CA MET A 89 0.20 22.35 -2.28
C MET A 89 1.10 21.21 -1.79
N VAL A 90 2.14 21.56 -1.03
CA VAL A 90 3.06 20.61 -0.41
C VAL A 90 2.47 20.06 0.88
N ARG A 91 2.55 18.74 1.04
CA ARG A 91 2.11 17.97 2.20
C ARG A 91 3.30 17.30 2.87
N ASN A 92 3.11 16.97 4.15
CA ASN A 92 3.99 16.06 4.87
C ASN A 92 3.36 14.66 4.88
N SER A 93 4.19 13.63 4.83
CA SER A 93 3.77 12.25 5.07
C SER A 93 3.25 12.10 6.50
N ALA A 94 2.26 11.22 6.67
CA ALA A 94 1.82 10.81 8.00
C ALA A 94 2.92 10.01 8.71
N GLU A 95 2.89 10.01 10.04
CA GLU A 95 3.76 9.15 10.83
C GLU A 95 3.50 7.66 10.51
N PRO A 96 4.55 6.82 10.51
CA PRO A 96 4.42 5.39 10.29
C PRO A 96 3.41 4.73 11.25
N GLN A 97 2.43 4.01 10.70
CA GLN A 97 1.52 3.19 11.48
C GLN A 97 1.92 1.71 11.40
N ARG A 98 2.36 1.17 12.53
CA ARG A 98 2.80 -0.23 12.66
C ARG A 98 1.70 -1.15 13.18
N TRP A 99 1.70 -2.37 12.68
CA TRP A 99 0.72 -3.43 12.89
C TRP A 99 1.46 -4.70 13.29
N LYS A 100 1.20 -5.18 14.51
CA LYS A 100 1.76 -6.43 15.07
C LYS A 100 0.64 -7.40 15.38
#